data_AF-A0A965QRT9-F1
#
_entry.id   AF-A0A965QRT9-F1
#
_cell.length_a   1.000
_cell.length_b   1.000
_cell.length_c   1.000
_cell.angle_alpha   90.00
_cell.angle_beta   90.00
_cell.angle_gamma   90.00
#
_symmetry.space_group_name_H-M   'P 1'
#
loop_
_entity.id
_entity.type
_entity.pdbx_description
1 polymer ?
#
loop_
_entity_poly.entity_id
_entity_poly.type
_entity_poly.pdbx_seq_one_letter_code
_entity_poly.pdbx_strand_id
1 'polypeptide(L)'
;MILAETEEARREALAKLLPYQREDFEGIFRALEGRPATIRFLDPPLHEFVPHDAQAQADLARKLGLSAEKVAARVHALHEFNPMLGHRGCRLGVSYPEISEMQARAVFEAAAKVQKDGIKVKPEIMIPLVGFKKELDNQVAIVHRVAEQVQKETGQKIKYLVGTMIEIPRGALTADEIAETAEFFSFGTNDLTQTCLGMSRDDMGTFLPKYTEEGIFKANPFASIDVSGVGRLMEIAVEKGRKTRKDIKLGICGEHGGDPHSVVFCHHVGLDYVSCSPFRLPVARLAAAQAALGKTY
;
A
#
# COMPACT_ATOMS: atom_id res chain seq x y z
N MET A 1 7.05 -17.73 -9.96
CA MET A 1 5.77 -17.19 -9.46
C MET A 1 4.91 -16.70 -10.62
N ILE A 2 5.35 -15.68 -11.37
CA ILE A 2 4.53 -15.01 -12.41
C ILE A 2 4.19 -15.92 -13.60
N LEU A 3 5.15 -16.75 -14.01
CA LEU A 3 4.99 -17.72 -15.10
C LEU A 3 4.38 -19.07 -14.64
N ALA A 4 4.00 -19.21 -13.37
CA ALA A 4 3.41 -20.45 -12.87
C ALA A 4 1.95 -20.56 -13.32
N GLU A 5 1.59 -21.71 -13.89
CA GLU A 5 0.24 -22.00 -14.41
C GLU A 5 -0.66 -22.65 -13.34
N THR A 6 -0.08 -23.30 -12.33
CA THR A 6 -0.82 -23.91 -11.22
C THR A 6 -0.51 -23.21 -9.89
N GLU A 7 -1.42 -23.34 -8.94
CA GLU A 7 -1.24 -22.83 -7.57
C GLU A 7 -0.03 -23.50 -6.90
N GLU A 8 0.16 -24.80 -7.08
CA GLU A 8 1.27 -25.57 -6.48
C GLU A 8 2.62 -25.02 -6.96
N ALA A 9 2.78 -24.85 -8.28
CA ALA A 9 3.99 -24.26 -8.85
C ALA A 9 4.21 -22.81 -8.39
N ARG A 10 3.13 -22.06 -8.15
CA ARG A 10 3.22 -20.70 -7.61
C ARG A 10 3.71 -20.71 -6.17
N ARG A 11 3.17 -21.61 -5.33
CA ARG A 11 3.57 -21.81 -3.93
C ARG A 11 5.03 -22.23 -3.81
N GLU A 12 5.51 -23.15 -4.64
CA GLU A 12 6.93 -23.54 -4.67
C GLU A 12 7.84 -22.35 -5.01
N ALA A 13 7.43 -21.51 -5.96
CA ALA A 13 8.20 -20.32 -6.29
C ALA A 13 8.15 -19.26 -5.19
N LEU A 14 7.00 -19.09 -4.52
CA LEU A 14 6.82 -18.19 -3.39
C LEU A 14 7.64 -18.62 -2.17
N ALA A 15 7.78 -19.93 -1.93
CA ALA A 15 8.63 -20.46 -0.87
C ALA A 15 10.10 -20.05 -1.03
N LYS A 16 10.57 -19.84 -2.27
CA LYS A 16 11.91 -19.30 -2.54
C LYS A 16 12.04 -17.81 -2.20
N LEU A 17 10.94 -17.05 -2.23
CA LEU A 17 10.92 -15.62 -1.88
C LEU A 17 10.79 -15.38 -0.37
N LEU A 18 10.12 -16.29 0.34
CA LEU A 18 9.89 -16.22 1.78
C LEU A 18 11.15 -15.89 2.61
N PRO A 19 12.30 -16.58 2.46
CA PRO A 19 13.47 -16.28 3.29
C PRO A 19 14.01 -14.87 3.07
N TYR A 20 13.98 -14.34 1.84
CA TYR A 20 14.43 -12.99 1.54
C TYR A 20 13.51 -11.94 2.18
N GLN A 21 12.20 -12.05 1.99
CA GLN A 21 11.27 -11.10 2.61
C GLN A 21 11.32 -11.16 4.14
N ARG A 22 11.46 -12.36 4.72
CA ARG A 22 11.60 -12.51 6.16
C ARG A 22 12.85 -11.79 6.67
N GLU A 23 13.99 -11.98 6.00
CA GLU A 23 15.24 -11.30 6.37
C GLU A 23 15.12 -9.78 6.31
N ASP A 24 14.52 -9.25 5.24
CA ASP A 24 14.28 -7.81 5.08
C ASP A 24 13.40 -7.26 6.22
N PHE A 25 12.30 -7.96 6.54
CA PHE A 25 11.42 -7.54 7.65
C PHE A 25 12.09 -7.64 9.01
N GLU A 26 12.95 -8.63 9.25
CA GLU A 26 13.76 -8.68 10.47
C GLU A 26 14.64 -7.44 10.61
N GLY A 27 15.31 -7.04 9.53
CA GLY A 27 16.12 -5.82 9.48
C GLY A 27 15.30 -4.57 9.80
N ILE A 28 14.13 -4.42 9.18
CA ILE A 28 13.20 -3.31 9.42
C ILE A 28 12.77 -3.28 10.89
N PHE A 29 12.32 -4.40 11.46
CA PHE A 29 11.85 -4.45 12.84
C PHE A 29 12.95 -4.16 13.86
N ARG A 30 14.18 -4.62 13.61
CA ARG A 30 15.34 -4.28 14.44
C ARG A 30 15.62 -2.78 14.41
N ALA A 31 15.60 -2.17 13.23
CA ALA A 31 15.86 -0.73 13.07
C ALA A 31 14.77 0.15 13.73
N LEU A 32 13.54 -0.34 13.83
CA LEU A 32 12.42 0.41 14.42
C LEU A 32 12.41 0.41 15.95
N GLU A 33 13.08 -0.55 16.60
CA GLU A 33 13.23 -0.63 18.07
C GLU A 33 11.89 -0.49 18.82
N GLY A 34 10.84 -1.17 18.36
CA GLY A 34 9.51 -1.14 18.99
C GLY A 34 8.57 -0.02 18.53
N ARG A 35 8.99 0.79 17.56
CA ARG A 35 8.09 1.67 16.79
C ARG A 35 7.23 0.83 15.83
N PRO A 36 5.99 1.27 15.51
CA PRO A 36 5.12 0.56 14.58
C PRO A 36 5.71 0.53 13.16
N ALA A 37 5.48 -0.57 12.45
CA ALA A 37 5.86 -0.72 11.05
C ALA A 37 4.63 -1.06 10.21
N THR A 38 4.18 -0.12 9.37
CA THR A 38 3.09 -0.36 8.42
C THR A 38 3.64 -0.96 7.13
N ILE A 39 3.31 -2.23 6.88
CA ILE A 39 3.79 -3.01 5.73
C ILE A 39 2.64 -3.15 4.75
N ARG A 40 2.81 -2.53 3.57
CA ARG A 40 1.87 -2.66 2.46
C ARG A 40 2.11 -3.97 1.72
N PHE A 41 1.04 -4.73 1.47
CA PHE A 41 1.11 -5.93 0.64
C PHE A 41 1.38 -5.58 -0.83
N LEU A 42 1.72 -6.61 -1.62
CA LEU A 42 2.11 -6.44 -3.01
C LEU A 42 1.05 -5.64 -3.79
N ASP A 43 1.51 -4.54 -4.34
CA ASP A 43 0.67 -3.55 -4.99
C ASP A 43 0.80 -3.54 -6.52
N PRO A 44 1.99 -3.55 -7.15
CA PRO A 44 2.10 -3.45 -8.60
C PRO A 44 1.55 -4.69 -9.34
N PRO A 45 1.06 -4.52 -10.58
CA PRO A 45 0.64 -5.61 -11.43
C PRO A 45 1.83 -6.50 -11.82
N LEU A 46 1.55 -7.76 -12.13
CA LEU A 46 2.60 -8.74 -12.40
C LEU A 46 3.43 -8.44 -13.65
N HIS A 47 2.91 -7.65 -14.60
CA HIS A 47 3.65 -7.31 -15.81
C HIS A 47 4.83 -6.37 -15.57
N GLU A 48 4.86 -5.61 -14.47
CA GLU A 48 6.03 -4.77 -14.12
C GLU A 48 7.27 -5.60 -13.77
N PHE A 49 7.09 -6.89 -13.47
CA PHE A 49 8.16 -7.81 -13.08
C PHE A 49 8.60 -8.75 -14.20
N VAL A 50 8.09 -8.59 -15.42
CA VAL A 50 8.48 -9.41 -16.57
C VAL A 50 9.18 -8.56 -17.64
N PRO A 51 10.16 -9.12 -18.36
CA PRO A 51 10.87 -8.38 -19.39
C PRO A 51 9.97 -8.03 -20.58
N HIS A 52 10.13 -6.81 -21.11
CA HIS A 52 9.36 -6.31 -22.25
C HIS A 52 10.05 -6.52 -23.59
N ASP A 53 11.38 -6.57 -23.62
CA ASP A 53 12.14 -6.83 -24.85
C ASP A 53 12.32 -8.32 -25.12
N ALA A 54 12.33 -8.69 -26.41
CA ALA A 54 12.42 -10.08 -26.84
C ALA A 54 13.71 -10.78 -26.38
N GLN A 55 14.81 -10.05 -26.25
CA GLN A 55 16.10 -10.61 -25.83
C GLN A 55 16.05 -11.02 -24.36
N ALA A 56 15.57 -10.15 -23.48
CA ALA A 56 15.42 -10.44 -22.07
C ALA A 56 14.36 -11.52 -21.80
N GLN A 57 13.29 -11.59 -22.63
CA GLN A 57 12.34 -12.70 -22.59
C GLN A 57 12.99 -14.04 -22.95
N ALA A 58 13.83 -14.09 -23.99
CA ALA A 58 14.57 -15.29 -24.36
C ALA A 58 15.57 -15.70 -23.26
N ASP A 59 16.22 -14.73 -22.62
CA ASP A 59 17.13 -14.99 -21.50
C ASP A 59 16.39 -15.56 -20.28
N LEU A 60 15.21 -15.02 -19.97
CA LEU A 60 14.35 -15.53 -18.91
C LEU A 60 13.87 -16.97 -19.22
N ALA A 61 13.49 -17.23 -20.46
CA ALA A 61 13.10 -18.56 -20.92
C ALA A 61 14.23 -19.58 -20.69
N ARG A 62 15.47 -19.24 -21.09
CA ARG A 62 16.67 -20.07 -20.87
C ARG A 62 16.93 -20.32 -19.38
N LYS A 63 16.86 -19.28 -18.55
CA LYS A 63 17.09 -19.40 -17.09
C LYS A 63 16.08 -20.31 -16.40
N LEU A 64 14.84 -20.35 -16.89
CA LEU A 64 13.74 -21.11 -16.28
C LEU A 64 13.49 -22.46 -16.97
N GLY A 65 14.25 -22.80 -18.02
CA GLY A 65 14.03 -24.03 -18.79
C GLY A 65 12.67 -24.06 -19.51
N LEU A 66 12.14 -22.89 -19.90
CA LEU A 66 10.88 -22.74 -20.63
C LEU A 66 11.15 -22.35 -22.09
N SER A 67 10.15 -22.51 -22.97
CA SER A 67 10.23 -21.99 -24.33
C SER A 67 10.06 -20.47 -24.34
N ALA A 68 10.76 -19.78 -25.27
CA ALA A 68 10.62 -18.33 -25.44
C ALA A 68 9.17 -17.95 -25.80
N GLU A 69 8.50 -18.78 -26.60
CA GLU A 69 7.07 -18.64 -26.94
C GLU A 69 6.18 -18.63 -25.70
N LYS A 70 6.43 -19.52 -24.73
CA LYS A 70 5.65 -19.58 -23.48
C LYS A 70 5.85 -18.33 -22.64
N VAL A 71 7.08 -17.81 -22.56
CA VAL A 71 7.36 -16.55 -21.87
C VAL A 71 6.68 -15.38 -22.57
N ALA A 72 6.82 -15.26 -23.89
CA ALA A 72 6.21 -14.19 -24.68
C ALA A 72 4.67 -14.21 -24.57
N ALA A 73 4.04 -15.39 -24.67
CA ALA A 73 2.60 -15.55 -24.52
C ALA A 73 2.13 -15.10 -23.12
N ARG A 74 2.89 -15.43 -22.07
CA ARG A 74 2.56 -15.00 -20.70
C ARG A 74 2.74 -13.50 -20.50
N VAL A 75 3.81 -12.91 -21.04
CA VAL A 75 4.03 -11.45 -20.99
C VAL A 75 2.88 -10.73 -21.68
N HIS A 76 2.50 -11.18 -22.89
CA HIS A 76 1.36 -10.62 -23.62
C HIS A 76 0.03 -10.80 -22.86
N ALA A 77 -0.18 -11.94 -22.20
CA ALA A 77 -1.39 -12.18 -21.41
C ALA A 77 -1.48 -11.31 -20.14
N LEU A 78 -0.35 -10.84 -19.61
CA LEU A 78 -0.29 -9.93 -18.46
C LEU A 78 -0.31 -8.45 -18.85
N HIS A 79 -0.20 -8.15 -20.14
CA HIS A 79 -0.25 -6.78 -20.64
C HIS A 79 -1.65 -6.19 -20.42
N GLU A 80 -1.69 -4.99 -19.85
CA GLU A 80 -2.91 -4.25 -19.59
C GLU A 80 -2.84 -2.88 -20.27
N PHE A 81 -3.98 -2.41 -20.79
CA PHE A 81 -4.05 -1.09 -21.41
C PHE A 81 -3.82 0.06 -20.40
N ASN A 82 -4.31 -0.10 -19.17
CA ASN A 82 -4.16 0.88 -18.10
C ASN A 82 -3.69 0.18 -16.80
N PRO A 83 -2.38 -0.12 -16.67
CA PRO A 83 -1.81 -0.83 -15.53
C PRO A 83 -2.20 -0.28 -14.15
N MET A 84 -2.33 1.04 -14.04
CA MET A 84 -2.72 1.73 -12.81
C MET A 84 -4.07 1.24 -12.27
N LEU A 85 -5.01 0.88 -13.15
CA LEU A 85 -6.36 0.44 -12.80
C LEU A 85 -6.56 -1.08 -12.97
N GLY A 86 -5.49 -1.83 -13.21
CA GLY A 86 -5.51 -3.24 -13.62
C GLY A 86 -5.62 -4.28 -12.49
N HIS A 87 -5.11 -5.48 -12.77
CA HIS A 87 -5.07 -6.63 -11.88
C HIS A 87 -3.89 -6.56 -10.91
N ARG A 88 -4.09 -5.75 -9.87
CA ARG A 88 -3.04 -5.39 -8.91
C ARG A 88 -3.61 -5.21 -7.50
N GLY A 89 -2.77 -4.95 -6.51
CA GLY A 89 -3.18 -4.78 -5.10
C GLY A 89 -4.06 -5.90 -4.54
N CYS A 90 -5.12 -5.56 -3.80
CA CYS A 90 -6.02 -6.57 -3.22
C CYS A 90 -6.66 -7.50 -4.25
N ARG A 91 -6.88 -7.06 -5.49
CA ARG A 91 -7.47 -7.88 -6.55
C ARG A 91 -6.55 -9.05 -6.90
N LEU A 92 -5.24 -8.78 -6.92
CA LEU A 92 -4.22 -9.81 -7.11
C LEU A 92 -4.20 -10.79 -5.93
N GLY A 93 -4.26 -10.27 -4.70
CA GLY A 93 -4.33 -11.10 -3.49
C GLY A 93 -5.62 -11.92 -3.36
N VAL A 94 -6.73 -11.48 -3.96
CA VAL A 94 -7.98 -12.26 -4.02
C VAL A 94 -7.87 -13.39 -5.05
N SER A 95 -7.30 -13.11 -6.23
CA SER A 95 -7.13 -14.12 -7.28
C SER A 95 -6.04 -15.14 -6.97
N TYR A 96 -4.99 -14.71 -6.26
CA TYR A 96 -3.80 -15.51 -5.93
C TYR A 96 -3.48 -15.37 -4.42
N PRO A 97 -4.33 -15.94 -3.55
CA PRO A 97 -4.24 -15.79 -2.09
C PRO A 97 -2.90 -16.24 -1.51
N GLU A 98 -2.21 -17.20 -2.14
CA GLU A 98 -0.90 -17.67 -1.73
C GLU A 98 0.17 -16.56 -1.71
N ILE A 99 0.00 -15.48 -2.48
CA ILE A 99 0.90 -14.31 -2.44
C ILE A 99 0.75 -13.61 -1.09
N SER A 100 -0.49 -13.26 -0.71
CA SER A 100 -0.80 -12.63 0.57
C SER A 100 -0.45 -13.54 1.76
N GLU A 101 -0.64 -14.86 1.62
CA GLU A 101 -0.22 -15.83 2.63
C GLU A 101 1.29 -15.82 2.85
N MET A 102 2.08 -15.81 1.77
CA MET A 102 3.54 -15.78 1.86
C MET A 102 4.02 -14.48 2.49
N GLN A 103 3.49 -13.32 2.09
CA GLN A 103 3.85 -12.03 2.68
C GLN A 103 3.48 -11.96 4.15
N ALA A 104 2.27 -12.39 4.54
CA ALA A 104 1.85 -12.46 5.94
C ALA A 104 2.80 -13.35 6.74
N ARG A 105 3.15 -14.54 6.23
CA ARG A 105 4.07 -15.47 6.89
C ARG A 105 5.45 -14.84 7.06
N ALA A 106 5.99 -14.18 6.04
CA ALA A 106 7.27 -13.49 6.11
C ALA A 106 7.28 -12.43 7.23
N VAL A 107 6.23 -11.60 7.30
CA VAL A 107 6.11 -10.56 8.33
C VAL A 107 6.02 -11.16 9.73
N PHE A 108 5.17 -12.15 9.94
CA PHE A 108 4.97 -12.71 11.28
C PHE A 108 6.13 -13.58 11.74
N GLU A 109 6.81 -14.32 10.85
CA GLU A 109 8.02 -15.06 11.20
C GLU A 109 9.16 -14.11 11.58
N ALA A 110 9.34 -13.02 10.83
CA ALA A 110 10.31 -11.98 11.16
C ALA A 110 10.00 -11.32 12.51
N ALA A 111 8.73 -10.95 12.74
CA ALA A 111 8.29 -10.37 14.00
C ALA A 111 8.51 -11.33 15.18
N ALA A 112 8.18 -12.62 15.04
CA ALA A 112 8.41 -13.64 16.06
C ALA A 112 9.89 -13.76 16.41
N LYS A 113 10.77 -13.78 15.40
CA LYS A 113 12.23 -13.90 15.61
C LYS A 113 12.80 -12.68 16.31
N VAL A 114 12.47 -11.48 15.84
CA VAL A 114 12.95 -10.22 16.46
C VAL A 114 12.40 -10.06 17.88
N GLN A 115 11.16 -10.50 18.14
CA GLN A 115 10.58 -10.49 19.48
C GLN A 115 11.27 -11.47 20.44
N LYS A 116 11.69 -12.64 19.93
CA LYS A 116 12.49 -13.60 20.70
C LYS A 116 13.85 -13.02 21.11
N ASP A 117 14.41 -12.11 20.31
CA ASP A 117 15.64 -11.38 20.63
C ASP A 117 15.43 -10.22 21.61
N GLY A 118 14.22 -10.06 22.16
CA GLY A 118 13.90 -9.07 23.20
C GLY A 118 13.44 -7.71 22.68
N ILE A 119 13.35 -7.52 21.35
CA ILE A 119 12.87 -6.27 20.75
C ILE A 119 11.36 -6.36 20.55
N LYS A 120 10.59 -5.44 21.13
CA LYS A 120 9.13 -5.39 20.90
C LYS A 120 8.88 -5.13 19.41
N VAL A 121 7.91 -5.83 18.82
CA VAL A 121 7.52 -5.62 17.42
C VAL A 121 6.03 -5.26 17.36
N LYS A 122 5.68 -4.31 16.49
CA LYS A 122 4.30 -3.84 16.27
C LYS A 122 4.02 -3.77 14.77
N PRO A 123 3.83 -4.91 14.09
CA PRO A 123 3.51 -4.90 12.67
C PRO A 123 2.08 -4.41 12.45
N GLU A 124 1.91 -3.55 11.46
CA GLU A 124 0.61 -3.13 10.94
C GLU A 124 0.55 -3.59 9.47
N ILE A 125 -0.39 -4.47 9.14
CA ILE A 125 -0.54 -5.00 7.78
C ILE A 125 -1.53 -4.14 7.02
N MET A 126 -1.13 -3.64 5.86
CA MET A 126 -1.96 -2.76 5.04
C MET A 126 -2.29 -3.39 3.69
N ILE A 127 -3.59 -3.54 3.43
CA ILE A 127 -4.11 -4.04 2.15
C ILE A 127 -4.30 -2.86 1.17
N PRO A 128 -3.66 -2.88 -0.02
CA PRO A 128 -3.78 -1.81 -1.02
C PRO A 128 -5.03 -1.96 -1.90
N LEU A 129 -5.46 -0.85 -2.52
CA LEU A 129 -6.47 -0.73 -3.58
C LEU A 129 -7.88 -1.25 -3.25
N VAL A 130 -8.23 -1.28 -1.97
CA VAL A 130 -9.56 -1.69 -1.51
C VAL A 130 -10.61 -0.68 -1.95
N GLY A 131 -11.63 -1.16 -2.65
CA GLY A 131 -12.83 -0.39 -2.99
C GLY A 131 -14.08 -0.89 -2.29
N PHE A 132 -14.12 -2.16 -1.88
CA PHE A 132 -15.26 -2.83 -1.25
C PHE A 132 -14.86 -3.50 0.06
N LYS A 133 -15.76 -3.46 1.06
CA LYS A 133 -15.56 -4.16 2.35
C LYS A 133 -15.17 -5.63 2.18
N LYS A 134 -15.83 -6.34 1.25
CA LYS A 134 -15.60 -7.78 1.03
C LYS A 134 -14.21 -8.10 0.47
N GLU A 135 -13.58 -7.17 -0.26
CA GLU A 135 -12.18 -7.31 -0.69
C GLU A 135 -11.24 -7.28 0.53
N LEU A 136 -11.49 -6.35 1.45
CA LEU A 136 -10.74 -6.24 2.69
C LEU A 136 -10.97 -7.46 3.59
N ASP A 137 -12.22 -7.87 3.81
CA ASP A 137 -12.57 -9.04 4.62
C ASP A 137 -11.84 -10.30 4.16
N ASN A 138 -11.77 -10.50 2.84
CA ASN A 138 -11.08 -11.63 2.24
C ASN A 138 -9.58 -11.65 2.61
N GLN A 139 -8.90 -10.51 2.47
CA GLN A 139 -7.46 -10.41 2.74
C GLN A 139 -7.16 -10.44 4.25
N VAL A 140 -8.00 -9.80 5.08
CA VAL A 140 -7.88 -9.82 6.54
C VAL A 140 -8.02 -11.23 7.09
N ALA A 141 -8.94 -12.03 6.55
CA ALA A 141 -9.07 -13.44 6.94
C ALA A 141 -7.80 -14.25 6.66
N ILE A 142 -7.13 -14.01 5.53
CA ILE A 142 -5.84 -14.64 5.20
C ILE A 142 -4.78 -14.24 6.22
N VAL A 143 -4.64 -12.93 6.49
CA VAL A 143 -3.65 -12.39 7.44
C VAL A 143 -3.85 -12.99 8.83
N HIS A 144 -5.07 -12.99 9.36
CA HIS A 144 -5.36 -13.53 10.69
C HIS A 144 -5.06 -15.03 10.79
N ARG A 145 -5.48 -15.82 9.80
CA ARG A 145 -5.21 -17.27 9.76
C ARG A 145 -3.71 -17.56 9.77
N VAL A 146 -2.93 -16.86 8.94
CA VAL A 146 -1.47 -17.06 8.87
C VAL A 146 -0.78 -16.57 10.14
N ALA A 147 -1.21 -15.44 10.71
CA ALA A 147 -0.73 -14.97 12.00
C ALA A 147 -0.95 -16.02 13.09
N GLU A 148 -2.14 -16.62 13.16
CA GLU A 148 -2.46 -17.67 14.14
C GLU A 148 -1.55 -18.90 13.97
N GLN A 149 -1.33 -19.34 12.73
CA GLN A 149 -0.42 -20.46 12.42
C GLN A 149 1.00 -20.17 12.90
N VAL A 150 1.57 -19.03 12.52
CA VAL A 150 2.95 -18.66 12.90
C VAL A 150 3.09 -18.49 14.41
N GLN A 151 2.10 -17.89 15.09
CA GLN A 151 2.14 -17.76 16.55
C GLN A 151 2.08 -19.13 17.26
N LYS A 152 1.31 -20.09 16.73
CA LYS A 152 1.28 -21.47 17.24
C LYS A 152 2.62 -22.19 17.02
N GLU A 153 3.19 -22.07 15.83
CA GLU A 153 4.47 -22.68 15.45
C GLU A 153 5.66 -22.13 16.26
N THR A 154 5.68 -20.83 16.50
CA THR A 154 6.80 -20.13 17.16
C THR A 154 6.63 -19.97 18.67
N GLY A 155 5.41 -20.11 19.19
CA GLY A 155 5.06 -19.82 20.57
C GLY A 155 5.10 -18.33 20.94
N GLN A 156 5.32 -17.43 19.97
CA GLN A 156 5.35 -15.98 20.20
C GLN A 156 3.97 -15.38 20.00
N LYS A 157 3.47 -14.62 20.98
CA LYS A 157 2.27 -13.79 20.81
C LYS A 157 2.66 -12.43 20.25
N ILE A 158 2.22 -12.13 19.04
CA ILE A 158 2.50 -10.90 18.31
C ILE A 158 1.22 -10.08 18.29
N LYS A 159 1.29 -8.85 18.82
CA LYS A 159 0.20 -7.89 18.65
C LYS A 159 0.39 -7.16 17.33
N TYR A 160 -0.64 -7.15 16.49
CA TYR A 160 -0.61 -6.52 15.17
C TYR A 160 -1.95 -5.86 14.88
N LEU A 161 -1.95 -4.99 13.87
CA LEU A 161 -3.16 -4.41 13.31
C LEU A 161 -3.29 -4.81 11.84
N VAL A 162 -4.51 -4.93 11.33
CA VAL A 162 -4.79 -5.04 9.90
C VAL A 162 -5.69 -3.89 9.47
N GLY A 163 -5.24 -3.16 8.47
CA GLY A 163 -5.93 -1.99 7.95
C GLY A 163 -5.86 -1.95 6.43
N THR A 164 -6.26 -0.82 5.88
CA THR A 164 -6.31 -0.64 4.44
C THR A 164 -5.77 0.70 4.01
N MET A 165 -5.27 0.73 2.79
CA MET A 165 -5.08 1.99 2.10
C MET A 165 -6.44 2.52 1.62
N ILE A 166 -6.70 3.82 1.80
CA ILE A 166 -7.83 4.53 1.21
C ILE A 166 -7.28 5.34 0.03
N GLU A 167 -7.36 4.74 -1.14
CA GLU A 167 -6.78 5.27 -2.38
C GLU A 167 -7.68 5.11 -3.61
N ILE A 168 -8.88 4.53 -3.42
CA ILE A 168 -9.94 4.45 -4.41
C ILE A 168 -11.12 5.32 -3.94
N PRO A 169 -11.71 6.18 -4.78
CA PRO A 169 -12.81 7.06 -4.39
C PRO A 169 -13.99 6.30 -3.81
N ARG A 170 -14.30 5.11 -4.35
CA ARG A 170 -15.32 4.22 -3.77
C ARG A 170 -15.01 3.86 -2.32
N GLY A 171 -13.76 3.49 -2.02
CA GLY A 171 -13.34 3.15 -0.66
C GLY A 171 -13.49 4.32 0.32
N ALA A 172 -13.21 5.56 -0.14
CA ALA A 172 -13.48 6.76 0.65
C ALA A 172 -14.98 7.00 0.89
N LEU A 173 -15.80 6.85 -0.16
CA LEU A 173 -17.26 7.05 -0.09
C LEU A 173 -17.98 6.00 0.77
N THR A 174 -17.46 4.79 0.87
CA THR A 174 -18.01 3.69 1.70
C THR A 174 -17.11 3.35 2.90
N ALA A 175 -16.35 4.32 3.40
CA ALA A 175 -15.39 4.11 4.47
C ALA A 175 -16.02 3.63 5.79
N ASP A 176 -17.31 3.89 6.00
CA ASP A 176 -18.10 3.40 7.13
C ASP A 176 -18.20 1.87 7.11
N GLU A 177 -18.45 1.26 5.95
CA GLU A 177 -18.49 -0.20 5.79
C GLU A 177 -17.09 -0.81 5.94
N ILE A 178 -16.07 -0.15 5.39
CA ILE A 178 -14.69 -0.63 5.43
C ILE A 178 -14.14 -0.60 6.87
N ALA A 179 -14.49 0.42 7.66
CA ALA A 179 -14.05 0.59 9.05
C ALA A 179 -14.62 -0.45 10.03
N GLU A 180 -15.67 -1.19 9.65
CA GLU A 180 -16.13 -2.35 10.42
C GLU A 180 -15.00 -3.39 10.57
N THR A 181 -14.20 -3.56 9.52
CA THR A 181 -13.11 -4.52 9.47
C THR A 181 -11.75 -3.87 9.71
N ALA A 182 -11.45 -2.74 9.04
CA ALA A 182 -10.14 -2.12 9.11
C ALA A 182 -9.87 -1.48 10.48
N GLU A 183 -8.69 -1.75 11.05
CA GLU A 183 -8.26 -1.17 12.32
C GLU A 183 -7.55 0.18 12.13
N PHE A 184 -7.10 0.47 10.91
CA PHE A 184 -6.53 1.76 10.53
C PHE A 184 -6.76 2.05 9.04
N PHE A 185 -6.75 3.33 8.69
CA PHE A 185 -6.66 3.80 7.30
C PHE A 185 -5.34 4.53 7.06
N SER A 186 -4.75 4.28 5.89
CA SER A 186 -3.70 5.12 5.35
C SER A 186 -4.17 5.71 4.02
N PHE A 187 -4.24 7.02 3.89
CA PHE A 187 -4.60 7.67 2.64
C PHE A 187 -3.44 7.55 1.64
N GLY A 188 -3.65 6.77 0.58
CA GLY A 188 -2.76 6.68 -0.58
C GLY A 188 -3.10 7.80 -1.54
N THR A 189 -2.75 9.03 -1.17
CA THR A 189 -3.23 10.23 -1.87
C THR A 189 -2.70 10.37 -3.29
N ASN A 190 -1.60 9.71 -3.66
CA ASN A 190 -1.15 9.68 -5.04
C ASN A 190 -2.23 9.02 -5.93
N ASP A 191 -2.60 7.78 -5.62
CA ASP A 191 -3.62 7.04 -6.38
C ASP A 191 -5.03 7.61 -6.19
N LEU A 192 -5.34 8.15 -5.01
CA LEU A 192 -6.61 8.85 -4.78
C LEU A 192 -6.71 10.10 -5.65
N THR A 193 -5.63 10.88 -5.82
CA THR A 193 -5.59 12.02 -6.73
C THR A 193 -5.76 11.55 -8.18
N GLN A 194 -5.04 10.50 -8.60
CA GLN A 194 -5.14 9.98 -9.98
C GLN A 194 -6.59 9.59 -10.34
N THR A 195 -7.23 8.84 -9.45
CA THR A 195 -8.58 8.31 -9.67
C THR A 195 -9.68 9.36 -9.46
N CYS A 196 -9.49 10.30 -8.54
CA CYS A 196 -10.44 11.40 -8.33
C CYS A 196 -10.43 12.40 -9.49
N LEU A 197 -9.24 12.74 -10.00
CA LEU A 197 -9.08 13.71 -11.08
C LEU A 197 -9.15 13.09 -12.48
N GLY A 198 -9.06 11.76 -12.58
CA GLY A 198 -8.97 11.05 -13.87
C GLY A 198 -7.66 11.34 -14.58
N MET A 199 -6.55 11.43 -13.84
CA MET A 199 -5.25 11.83 -14.36
C MET A 199 -4.19 10.77 -14.06
N SER A 200 -3.46 10.36 -15.08
CA SER A 200 -2.22 9.59 -14.92
C SER A 200 -1.10 10.53 -14.48
N ARG A 201 -0.42 10.21 -13.38
CA ARG A 201 0.73 10.97 -12.88
C ARG A 201 1.87 10.97 -13.90
N ASP A 202 2.04 9.89 -14.64
CA ASP A 202 3.13 9.72 -15.59
C ASP A 202 2.87 10.51 -16.89
N ASP A 203 1.60 10.69 -17.27
CA ASP A 203 1.23 11.36 -18.52
C ASP A 203 0.89 12.86 -18.34
N MET A 204 0.61 13.30 -17.11
CA MET A 204 0.13 14.67 -16.86
C MET A 204 1.11 15.77 -17.25
N GLY A 205 2.41 15.47 -17.35
CA GLY A 205 3.43 16.43 -17.76
C GLY A 205 3.16 17.07 -19.12
N THR A 206 2.39 16.40 -19.97
CA THR A 206 2.01 16.87 -21.31
C THR A 206 1.04 18.05 -21.32
N PHE A 207 0.23 18.22 -20.25
CA PHE A 207 -0.79 19.28 -20.18
C PHE A 207 -0.73 20.15 -18.91
N LEU A 208 -0.01 19.70 -17.87
CA LEU A 208 0.09 20.42 -16.59
C LEU A 208 0.58 21.88 -16.72
N PRO A 209 1.58 22.23 -17.56
CA PRO A 209 1.99 23.62 -17.74
C PRO A 209 0.84 24.50 -18.22
N LYS A 210 0.07 24.04 -19.21
CA LYS A 210 -1.07 24.79 -19.75
C LYS A 210 -2.19 24.96 -18.73
N TYR A 211 -2.46 23.93 -17.93
CA TYR A 211 -3.45 24.01 -16.83
C TYR A 211 -3.03 25.02 -15.75
N THR A 212 -1.73 25.15 -15.50
CA THR A 212 -1.19 26.12 -14.54
C THR A 212 -1.25 27.54 -15.09
N GLU A 213 -0.91 27.74 -16.37
CA GLU A 213 -1.01 29.03 -17.07
C GLU A 213 -2.45 29.57 -17.11
N GLU A 214 -3.43 28.70 -17.37
CA GLU A 214 -4.86 29.05 -17.38
C GLU A 214 -5.46 29.18 -15.97
N GLY A 215 -4.66 28.96 -14.91
CA GLY A 215 -5.12 29.06 -13.52
C GLY A 215 -6.11 27.97 -13.09
N ILE A 216 -6.22 26.88 -13.87
CA ILE A 216 -7.06 25.72 -13.53
C ILE A 216 -6.49 25.03 -12.28
N PHE A 217 -5.16 24.87 -12.23
CA PHE A 217 -4.46 24.42 -11.04
C PHE A 217 -3.60 25.53 -10.45
N LYS A 218 -3.78 25.78 -9.16
CA LYS A 218 -2.93 26.71 -8.40
C LYS A 218 -1.54 26.10 -8.11
N ALA A 219 -1.47 24.79 -8.01
CA ALA A 219 -0.26 24.02 -7.77
C ALA A 219 -0.43 22.61 -8.36
N ASN A 220 0.68 21.90 -8.54
CA ASN A 220 0.66 20.50 -8.97
C ASN A 220 -0.11 19.64 -7.94
N PRO A 221 -1.26 19.02 -8.31
CA PRO A 221 -2.11 18.27 -7.38
C PRO A 221 -1.49 16.96 -6.87
N PHE A 222 -0.35 16.54 -7.43
CA PHE A 222 0.44 15.39 -6.94
C PHE A 222 1.59 15.79 -6.00
N ALA A 223 1.81 17.10 -5.82
CA ALA A 223 2.81 17.64 -4.90
C ALA A 223 2.17 18.25 -3.65
N SER A 224 1.02 18.91 -3.82
CA SER A 224 0.21 19.48 -2.74
C SER A 224 -1.25 19.09 -2.94
N ILE A 225 -1.92 18.70 -1.86
CA ILE A 225 -3.26 18.12 -1.91
C ILE A 225 -4.29 19.11 -2.48
N ASP A 226 -5.10 18.65 -3.42
CA ASP A 226 -6.32 19.35 -3.82
C ASP A 226 -7.36 19.24 -2.69
N VAL A 227 -7.42 20.26 -1.85
CA VAL A 227 -8.34 20.32 -0.70
C VAL A 227 -9.82 20.25 -1.13
N SER A 228 -10.16 20.86 -2.26
CA SER A 228 -11.56 21.01 -2.71
C SER A 228 -12.14 19.77 -3.39
N GLY A 229 -11.32 18.90 -3.97
CA GLY A 229 -11.74 17.63 -4.57
C GLY A 229 -11.24 16.44 -3.75
N VAL A 230 -9.96 16.12 -3.87
CA VAL A 230 -9.34 14.95 -3.20
C VAL A 230 -9.47 15.05 -1.67
N GLY A 231 -9.30 16.24 -1.11
CA GLY A 231 -9.48 16.52 0.31
C GLY A 231 -10.90 16.24 0.81
N ARG A 232 -11.93 16.49 -0.02
CA ARG A 232 -13.32 16.14 0.32
C ARG A 232 -13.53 14.63 0.43
N LEU A 233 -12.87 13.82 -0.41
CA LEU A 233 -12.89 12.36 -0.27
C LEU A 233 -12.21 11.94 1.05
N MET A 234 -11.10 12.58 1.43
CA MET A 234 -10.43 12.31 2.70
C MET A 234 -11.33 12.65 3.90
N GLU A 235 -11.98 13.82 3.89
CA GLU A 235 -12.89 14.24 4.96
C GLU A 235 -14.07 13.26 5.12
N ILE A 236 -14.70 12.85 4.01
CA ILE A 236 -15.78 11.85 4.02
C ILE A 236 -15.29 10.55 4.64
N ALA A 237 -14.10 10.08 4.24
CA ALA A 237 -13.53 8.84 4.76
C ALA A 237 -13.18 8.92 6.25
N VAL A 238 -12.65 10.04 6.72
CA VAL A 238 -12.35 10.29 8.13
C VAL A 238 -13.65 10.28 8.96
N GLU A 239 -14.66 11.03 8.53
CA GLU A 239 -15.94 11.13 9.24
C GLU A 239 -16.62 9.76 9.33
N LYS A 240 -16.78 9.08 8.19
CA LYS A 240 -17.42 7.76 8.12
C LYS A 240 -16.64 6.69 8.87
N GLY A 241 -15.32 6.67 8.72
CA GLY A 241 -14.46 5.72 9.43
C GLY A 241 -14.59 5.84 10.95
N ARG A 242 -14.50 7.06 11.48
CA ARG A 242 -14.65 7.34 12.92
C ARG A 242 -16.06 7.11 13.45
N LYS A 243 -17.08 7.31 12.61
CA LYS A 243 -18.47 7.01 12.94
C LYS A 243 -18.67 5.53 13.24
N THR A 244 -18.06 4.64 12.43
CA THR A 244 -18.12 3.19 12.64
C THR A 244 -17.16 2.72 13.73
N ARG A 245 -15.89 3.18 13.71
CA ARG A 245 -14.84 2.78 14.64
C ARG A 245 -14.18 4.02 15.25
N LYS A 246 -14.58 4.38 16.48
CA LYS A 246 -14.19 5.64 17.13
C LYS A 246 -12.68 5.80 17.34
N ASP A 247 -11.98 4.69 17.55
CA ASP A 247 -10.54 4.61 17.81
C ASP A 247 -9.73 4.19 16.59
N ILE A 248 -10.32 4.25 15.38
CA ILE A 248 -9.60 3.95 14.14
C ILE A 248 -8.40 4.89 13.98
N LYS A 249 -7.23 4.32 13.73
CA LYS A 249 -6.01 5.07 13.44
C LYS A 249 -6.04 5.54 11.99
N LEU A 250 -5.88 6.83 11.74
CA LEU A 250 -5.96 7.45 10.42
C LEU A 250 -4.64 8.16 10.11
N GLY A 251 -4.04 7.87 8.97
CA GLY A 251 -2.88 8.62 8.51
C GLY A 251 -2.82 8.75 7.01
N ILE A 252 -1.77 9.39 6.53
CA ILE A 252 -1.50 9.60 5.10
C ILE A 252 -0.09 9.14 4.79
N CYS A 253 0.11 8.58 3.60
CA CYS A 253 1.42 8.24 3.06
C CYS A 253 1.61 8.82 1.67
N GLY A 254 2.88 8.99 1.27
CA GLY A 254 3.25 9.46 -0.07
C GLY A 254 3.76 10.90 -0.06
N GLU A 255 3.73 11.54 -1.24
CA GLU A 255 4.36 12.85 -1.44
C GLU A 255 3.70 13.95 -0.60
N HIS A 256 2.37 13.94 -0.54
CA HIS A 256 1.60 14.92 0.23
C HIS A 256 1.91 14.86 1.73
N GLY A 257 2.33 13.71 2.26
CA GLY A 257 2.67 13.55 3.68
C GLY A 257 3.90 14.38 4.12
N GLY A 258 4.69 14.89 3.18
CA GLY A 258 5.83 15.76 3.45
C GLY A 258 5.66 17.20 2.94
N ASP A 259 4.48 17.58 2.44
CA ASP A 259 4.18 18.91 1.94
C ASP A 259 3.54 19.76 3.05
N PRO A 260 4.08 20.93 3.43
CA PRO A 260 3.56 21.71 4.54
C PRO A 260 2.07 22.04 4.44
N HIS A 261 1.59 22.44 3.26
CA HIS A 261 0.17 22.78 3.06
C HIS A 261 -0.72 21.54 3.25
N SER A 262 -0.32 20.41 2.68
CA SER A 262 -1.02 19.13 2.84
C SER A 262 -1.00 18.61 4.28
N VAL A 263 0.12 18.77 5.00
CA VAL A 263 0.24 18.38 6.42
C VAL A 263 -0.69 19.23 7.30
N VAL A 264 -0.77 20.54 7.03
CA VAL A 264 -1.72 21.44 7.73
C VAL A 264 -3.16 21.00 7.46
N PHE A 265 -3.51 20.68 6.21
CA PHE A 265 -4.83 20.11 5.89
C PHE A 265 -5.09 18.80 6.64
N CYS A 266 -4.14 17.86 6.64
CA CYS A 266 -4.24 16.59 7.36
C CYS A 266 -4.49 16.80 8.86
N HIS A 267 -3.86 17.80 9.48
CA HIS A 267 -4.11 18.17 10.87
C HIS A 267 -5.56 18.64 11.07
N HIS A 268 -6.07 19.52 10.21
CA HIS A 268 -7.43 20.07 10.33
C HIS A 268 -8.52 19.02 10.15
N VAL A 269 -8.37 18.10 9.19
CA VAL A 269 -9.32 16.97 9.04
C VAL A 269 -9.13 15.92 10.13
N GLY A 270 -8.09 16.06 10.97
CA GLY A 270 -7.87 15.27 12.16
C GLY A 270 -7.22 13.92 11.92
N LEU A 271 -6.29 13.79 10.96
CA LEU A 271 -5.44 12.59 10.88
C LEU A 271 -4.54 12.46 12.12
N ASP A 272 -4.23 11.22 12.51
CA ASP A 272 -3.38 10.91 13.67
C ASP A 272 -1.88 10.98 13.33
N TYR A 273 -1.51 10.77 12.06
CA TYR A 273 -0.13 10.88 11.60
C TYR A 273 0.00 11.22 10.11
N VAL A 274 1.19 11.71 9.75
CA VAL A 274 1.66 11.84 8.36
C VAL A 274 2.92 10.98 8.18
N SER A 275 3.07 10.36 7.02
CA SER A 275 4.23 9.54 6.66
C SER A 275 4.84 10.01 5.34
N CYS A 276 6.13 10.33 5.35
CA CYS A 276 6.86 10.87 4.20
C CYS A 276 8.25 10.23 4.08
N SER A 277 8.96 10.53 2.99
CA SER A 277 10.34 10.10 2.81
C SER A 277 11.27 10.65 3.92
N PRO A 278 12.37 9.95 4.25
CA PRO A 278 13.24 10.32 5.38
C PRO A 278 13.71 11.79 5.35
N PHE A 279 14.07 12.31 4.19
CA PHE A 279 14.56 13.68 4.03
C PHE A 279 13.48 14.75 4.24
N ARG A 280 12.19 14.40 4.10
CA ARG A 280 11.06 15.32 4.32
C ARG A 280 10.57 15.32 5.78
N LEU A 281 11.06 14.41 6.62
CA LEU A 281 10.64 14.32 8.04
C LEU A 281 10.82 15.64 8.81
N PRO A 282 11.93 16.40 8.70
CA PRO A 282 12.06 17.67 9.42
C PRO A 282 11.00 18.70 9.00
N VAL A 283 10.69 18.76 7.71
CA VAL A 283 9.68 19.66 7.13
C VAL A 283 8.29 19.28 7.62
N ALA A 284 7.93 17.99 7.54
CA ALA A 284 6.64 17.49 8.01
C ALA A 284 6.43 17.76 9.51
N ARG A 285 7.47 17.56 10.34
CA ARG A 285 7.42 17.84 11.78
C ARG A 285 7.22 19.33 12.08
N LEU A 286 7.91 20.21 11.36
CA LEU A 286 7.76 21.65 11.51
C LEU A 286 6.34 22.10 11.11
N ALA A 287 5.86 21.64 9.95
CA ALA A 287 4.52 21.95 9.47
C ALA A 287 3.43 21.46 10.43
N ALA A 288 3.55 20.24 10.96
CA ALA A 288 2.61 19.70 11.95
C ALA A 288 2.60 20.53 13.25
N ALA A 289 3.77 20.99 13.71
CA ALA A 289 3.86 21.86 14.89
C ALA A 289 3.23 23.24 14.64
N GLN A 290 3.44 23.83 13.45
CA GLN A 290 2.82 25.10 13.07
C GLN A 290 1.29 24.98 12.97
N ALA A 291 0.80 23.89 12.37
CA ALA A 291 -0.63 23.59 12.30
C ALA A 291 -1.26 23.52 13.70
N ALA A 292 -0.63 22.79 14.63
CA ALA A 292 -1.09 22.67 16.02
C ALA A 292 -1.08 24.01 16.79
N LEU A 293 -0.20 24.95 16.40
CA LEU A 293 -0.11 26.30 16.96
C LEU A 293 -1.06 27.30 16.29
N GLY A 294 -1.85 26.89 15.29
CA GLY A 294 -2.73 27.77 14.53
C GLY A 294 -2.00 28.75 13.60
N LYS A 295 -0.74 28.47 13.24
CA LYS A 295 0.02 29.27 12.28
C LYS A 295 -0.23 28.73 10.87
N THR A 296 -0.92 29.50 10.04
CA THR A 296 -1.15 29.20 8.61
C THR A 296 -0.05 29.79 7.73
N TYR A 297 0.27 29.10 6.64
CA TYR A 297 1.04 29.63 5.50
C TYR A 297 0.12 30.36 4.52
#